data_AF-A0A6A7ZQW7-F1
#
_entry.id   AF-A0A6A7ZQW7-F1
#
_cell.length_a   1.000
_cell.length_b   1.000
_cell.length_c   1.000
_cell.angle_alpha   90.00
_cell.angle_beta   90.00
_cell.angle_gamma   90.00
#
_symmetry.space_group_name_H-M   'P 1'
#
loop_
_entity.id
_entity.type
_entity.pdbx_description
1 polymer ?
#
loop_
_entity_poly.entity_id
_entity_poly.type
_entity_poly.pdbx_seq_one_letter_code
_entity_poly.pdbx_strand_id
1 'polypeptide(L)' 'MTDWQNLTEHDAIEAAVAEYGKDRVASVAYCALKAYDGRDSAENRVWFRLFLKPAKRKRVA' A
#
# COMPACT_ATOMS: atom_id res chain seq x y z
N MET A 1 10.38 -3.51 -2.19
CA MET A 1 10.80 -2.87 -0.93
C MET A 1 11.42 -3.93 -0.04
N THR A 2 12.56 -3.71 0.58
CA THR A 2 13.27 -4.80 1.28
C THR A 2 12.68 -5.10 2.67
N ASP A 3 11.93 -4.16 3.27
CA ASP A 3 11.45 -4.28 4.67
C ASP A 3 9.93 -4.12 4.85
N TRP A 4 9.12 -4.32 3.81
CA TRP A 4 7.66 -4.11 3.88
C TRP A 4 6.96 -4.92 5.00
N GLN A 5 7.57 -6.03 5.46
CA GLN A 5 7.07 -6.87 6.54
C GLN A 5 7.15 -6.20 7.92
N ASN A 6 8.10 -5.27 8.10
CA ASN A 6 8.38 -4.61 9.37
C ASN A 6 7.89 -3.15 9.40
N LEU A 7 7.33 -2.64 8.30
CA LEU A 7 6.82 -1.27 8.23
C LEU A 7 5.49 -1.16 8.96
N THR A 8 5.33 -0.10 9.74
CA THR A 8 3.99 0.32 10.19
C THR A 8 3.17 0.79 8.99
N GLU A 9 1.85 0.87 9.14
CA GLU A 9 0.99 1.35 8.03
C GLU A 9 1.38 2.76 7.56
N HIS A 10 1.79 3.61 8.50
CA HIS A 10 2.23 4.96 8.18
C HIS A 10 3.55 4.95 7.40
N ASP A 11 4.54 4.19 7.88
CA ASP A 11 5.85 4.11 7.24
C ASP A 11 5.75 3.43 5.86
N ALA A 12 4.86 2.46 5.69
CA ALA A 12 4.60 1.82 4.41
C ALA A 12 4.02 2.81 3.39
N ILE A 13 3.10 3.69 3.82
CA ILE A 13 2.53 4.72 2.96
C ILE A 13 3.58 5.77 2.60
N GLU A 14 4.35 6.26 3.57
CA GLU A 14 5.39 7.26 3.31
C GLU A 14 6.53 6.69 2.44
N ALA A 15 6.90 5.42 2.63
CA ALA A 15 7.84 4.73 1.76
C ALA A 15 7.32 4.59 0.32
N ALA A 16 6.03 4.25 0.15
CA ALA A 16 5.39 4.20 -1.16
C ALA A 16 5.40 5.59 -1.83
N VAL A 17 5.05 6.64 -1.09
CA VAL A 17 5.08 8.01 -1.60
C VAL A 17 6.49 8.46 -1.96
N ALA A 18 7.50 8.10 -1.15
CA ALA A 18 8.90 8.38 -1.44
C ALA A 18 9.40 7.64 -2.70
N GLU A 19 8.95 6.41 -2.93
CA GLU A 19 9.34 5.62 -4.10
C GLU A 19 8.70 6.12 -5.41
N TYR A 20 7.41 6.49 -5.39
CA TYR A 20 6.66 6.82 -6.61
C TYR A 20 6.36 8.31 -6.82
N GLY A 21 6.51 9.13 -5.77
CA GLY A 21 6.24 10.57 -5.82
C GLY A 21 4.78 10.93 -6.12
N LYS A 22 3.83 10.02 -5.87
CA LYS A 22 2.39 10.23 -6.12
C LYS A 22 1.62 10.41 -4.82
N ASP A 23 0.32 10.72 -4.94
CA ASP A 23 -0.57 10.70 -3.78
C ASP A 23 -0.54 9.33 -3.08
N ARG A 24 -0.92 9.34 -1.80
CA ARG A 24 -0.84 8.14 -0.93
C ARG A 24 -1.55 6.93 -1.52
N VAL A 25 -2.70 7.13 -2.18
CA VAL A 25 -3.52 6.04 -2.72
C VAL A 25 -2.89 5.48 -3.98
N ALA A 26 -2.48 6.35 -4.91
CA ALA A 26 -1.79 5.93 -6.13
C ALA A 26 -0.47 5.22 -5.80
N SER A 27 0.35 5.77 -4.90
CA SER A 27 1.64 5.20 -4.52
C SER A 27 1.48 3.79 -3.94
N VAL A 28 0.54 3.57 -3.02
CA VAL A 28 0.25 2.24 -2.46
C VAL A 28 -0.30 1.27 -3.52
N ALA A 29 -1.12 1.75 -4.46
CA ALA A 29 -1.61 0.95 -5.58
C ALA A 29 -0.47 0.49 -6.51
N TYR A 30 0.51 1.36 -6.79
CA TYR A 30 1.70 1.00 -7.55
C TYR A 30 2.56 -0.04 -6.82
N CYS A 31 2.71 0.06 -5.49
CA CYS A 31 3.37 -0.98 -4.69
C CYS A 31 2.66 -2.33 -4.81
N ALA A 32 1.33 -2.36 -4.71
CA ALA A 32 0.54 -3.57 -4.88
C ALA A 32 0.72 -4.17 -6.28
N LEU A 33 0.68 -3.33 -7.32
CA LEU A 33 0.85 -3.75 -8.71
C LEU A 33 2.25 -4.30 -8.98
N LYS A 34 3.30 -3.66 -8.46
CA LYS A 34 4.70 -4.12 -8.62
C LYS A 34 4.96 -5.43 -7.87
N ALA A 35 4.31 -5.62 -6.72
CA ALA A 35 4.39 -6.85 -5.93
C ALA A 35 3.59 -8.02 -6.53
N TYR A 36 2.77 -7.75 -7.55
CA TYR A 36 1.98 -8.76 -8.25
C TYR A 36 2.80 -9.38 -9.38
N ASP A 37 3.28 -10.62 -9.19
CA ASP A 37 4.05 -11.37 -10.20
C ASP A 37 3.17 -12.26 -11.10
N GLY A 38 1.84 -12.07 -11.07
CA GLY A 38 0.85 -13.00 -11.61
C GLY A 38 0.35 -14.04 -10.60
N ARG A 39 0.92 -14.08 -9.38
CA ARG A 39 0.40 -14.81 -8.22
C ARG A 39 0.21 -13.88 -7.01
N ASP A 40 -0.68 -14.33 -6.13
CA ASP A 40 -1.05 -13.67 -4.88
C ASP A 40 0.10 -13.73 -3.87
N SER A 41 1.07 -12.82 -4.01
CA SER A 41 2.23 -12.72 -3.13
C SER A 41 1.85 -12.11 -1.77
N ALA A 42 2.55 -12.49 -0.71
CA ALA A 42 2.30 -11.93 0.62
C ALA A 42 2.51 -10.40 0.65
N GLU A 43 3.49 -9.90 -0.11
CA GLU A 43 3.75 -8.47 -0.30
C GLU A 43 2.55 -7.78 -0.98
N ASN A 44 2.03 -8.36 -2.07
CA ASN A 44 0.85 -7.86 -2.76
C ASN A 44 -0.35 -7.72 -1.82
N ARG A 45 -0.63 -8.73 -0.98
CA ARG A 45 -1.75 -8.66 -0.02
C ARG A 45 -1.61 -7.55 1.01
N VAL A 46 -0.41 -7.27 1.47
CA VAL A 46 -0.17 -6.17 2.44
C VAL A 46 -0.49 -4.83 1.79
N TRP A 47 0.06 -4.57 0.62
CA TRP A 47 -0.20 -3.33 -0.12
C TRP A 47 -1.67 -3.20 -0.53
N PHE A 48 -2.31 -4.30 -0.94
CA PHE A 48 -3.72 -4.32 -1.29
C PHE A 48 -4.62 -4.04 -0.07
N ARG A 49 -4.29 -4.57 1.11
CA ARG A 49 -5.00 -4.24 2.37
C ARG A 49 -4.84 -2.78 2.76
N LEU A 50 -3.64 -2.21 2.60
CA LEU A 50 -3.39 -0.79 2.84
C LEU A 50 -4.19 0.09 1.88
N PHE A 51 -4.24 -0.29 0.60
CA PHE A 51 -5.04 0.40 -0.42
C PHE A 51 -6.54 0.38 -0.12
N LEU A 52 -7.06 -0.71 0.46
CA LEU A 52 -8.49 -0.85 0.78
C LEU A 52 -8.90 -0.19 2.12
N LYS A 53 -7.94 0.14 2.99
CA LYS A 53 -8.22 0.78 4.29
C LYS A 53 -8.74 2.23 4.28
N PRO A 54 -8.65 3.06 3.21
CA PRO A 54 -9.17 4.43 3.28
C PRO A 54 -10.71 4.54 3.33
N ALA A 55 -11.47 3.49 3.02
CA ALA A 55 -12.92 3.60 2.90
C ALA A 55 -13.71 3.66 4.23
N LYS A 56 -13.06 3.48 5.40
CA LYS A 56 -13.78 3.44 6.69
C LYS A 56 -13.76 4.73 7.53
N ARG A 57 -13.05 5.78 7.12
CA ARG A 57 -13.17 7.09 7.78
C ARG A 57 -14.18 7.96 7.02
N LYS A 58 -15.37 8.08 7.63
CA LYS A 58 -16.59 8.83 7.23
C LYS A 58 -17.60 8.08 6.36
N ARG A 59 -18.36 7.15 6.95
CA ARG A 59 -19.82 7.27 6.86
C ARG A 59 -20.21 8.38 7.84
N VAL A 60 -20.44 9.59 7.32
CA VAL A 60 -21.25 10.58 8.06
C VAL A 60 -22.68 10.02 7.97
N ALA A 61 -23.22 9.65 9.12
CA ALA A 61 -24.64 9.32 9.27
C ALA A 61 -25.47 10.59 9.16
#